data_AF-A0A505I1Q4-F1
#
_entry.id   AF-A0A505I1Q4-F1
#
_cell.length_a   1.000
_cell.length_b   1.000
_cell.length_c   1.000
_cell.angle_alpha   90.00
_cell.angle_beta   90.00
_cell.angle_gamma   90.00
#
_symmetry.space_group_name_H-M   'P 1'
#
loop_
_entity.id
_entity.type
_entity.pdbx_description
1 polymer ?
#
loop_
_entity_poly.entity_id
_entity_poly.type
_entity_poly.pdbx_seq_one_letter_code
_entity_poly.pdbx_strand_id
1 'polypeptide(L)'
;MASSGSDAAFAYHEPSITTLLNQGGLLVVLNLINVCLDKLLYCGLIGQLFIGILWGTPGAKWLDTETERVIQQLGYIGLIMLVYEGGLSTSIKSMRANLLISLCVALTGIGVPMALSFILMKLVSASPLQAFAAGASLSATSLGTTFTILSTTNLIPTRLGTVTTSAAMLDDVVGLVMVQIISNLGGGTSSFNVVTVIRPLFVSIGFALGVFILCAFCFKPILKRALNMRGNLPQFMGTMQFAFLAQTSVLVGLVAGATYAGTSSLFAAYLAGVITSWFDGLAADICGINTNKAHNMPVSESGVLGEQTTSEQSTSQDLSNNSTPDTRQTHPCRPHIKVPTGIEVYEKYYREPVNRILLPLFFASIGFAIPITKMFRGDVVWRGVIYAILMMIGKMVTGLWLVRFSLPSATTLISILGRPLSWALVSCASRKTEDKRKKQSKKQGPRPRIQSAEKFSQSQPQ
;
A
#
# COMPACT_ATOMS: atom_id res chain seq x y z
N MET A 1 -52.93 0.85 18.13
CA MET A 1 -53.21 0.46 16.73
C MET A 1 -54.01 1.57 16.09
N ALA A 2 -53.45 2.25 15.09
CA ALA A 2 -54.17 3.23 14.26
C ALA A 2 -53.58 3.20 12.85
N SER A 3 -54.47 3.11 11.85
CA SER A 3 -54.22 3.26 10.40
C SER A 3 -52.91 2.68 9.84
N SER A 4 -52.92 1.38 9.55
CA SER A 4 -52.09 0.80 8.49
C SER A 4 -52.63 1.22 7.11
N GLY A 5 -52.43 2.49 6.74
CA GLY A 5 -52.54 2.91 5.35
C GLY A 5 -51.31 2.39 4.59
N SER A 6 -51.51 1.66 3.50
CA SER A 6 -50.42 1.30 2.60
C SER A 6 -50.09 2.50 1.72
N ASP A 7 -49.35 3.46 2.26
CA ASP A 7 -48.88 4.61 1.50
C ASP A 7 -48.00 4.13 0.34
N ALA A 8 -48.52 4.26 -0.88
CA ALA A 8 -47.85 3.80 -2.10
C ALA A 8 -46.58 4.61 -2.44
N ALA A 9 -46.37 5.74 -1.77
CA ALA A 9 -45.20 6.59 -1.88
C ALA A 9 -44.95 7.33 -0.57
N PHE A 10 -43.69 7.69 -0.30
CA PHE A 10 -43.31 8.51 0.85
C PHE A 10 -43.84 9.94 0.69
N ALA A 11 -44.71 10.38 1.61
CA ALA A 11 -45.30 11.72 1.56
C ALA A 11 -44.25 12.80 1.83
N TYR A 12 -44.17 13.79 0.93
CA TYR A 12 -43.26 14.92 1.10
C TYR A 12 -43.81 15.90 2.13
N HIS A 13 -43.06 16.08 3.22
CA HIS A 13 -43.30 17.10 4.23
C HIS A 13 -42.06 17.98 4.37
N GLU A 14 -42.25 19.29 4.47
CA GLU A 14 -41.15 20.24 4.67
C GLU A 14 -40.50 20.01 6.05
N PRO A 15 -39.17 19.84 6.14
CA PRO A 15 -38.48 19.70 7.41
C PRO A 15 -38.50 21.01 8.19
N SER A 16 -38.52 20.93 9.53
CA SER A 16 -38.47 22.13 10.37
C SER A 16 -37.16 22.89 10.21
N ILE A 17 -37.21 24.21 10.44
CA ILE A 17 -36.03 25.08 10.35
C ILE A 17 -34.90 24.65 11.30
N THR A 18 -35.23 24.07 12.45
CA THR A 18 -34.23 23.53 13.40
C THR A 18 -33.47 22.35 12.82
N THR A 19 -34.15 21.42 12.13
CA THR A 19 -33.51 20.29 11.45
C THR A 19 -32.60 20.77 10.32
N LEU A 20 -33.08 21.71 9.49
CA LEU A 20 -32.27 22.30 8.41
C LEU A 20 -31.03 23.01 8.95
N LEU A 21 -31.17 23.81 10.02
CA LEU A 21 -30.05 24.53 10.62
C LEU A 21 -29.04 23.60 11.28
N ASN A 22 -29.50 22.53 11.94
CA ASN A 22 -28.61 21.54 12.57
C ASN A 22 -27.84 20.72 11.53
N GLN A 23 -28.50 20.26 10.45
CA GLN A 23 -27.87 19.47 9.39
C GLN A 23 -26.97 20.31 8.47
N GLY A 24 -27.44 21.49 8.04
CA GLY A 24 -26.64 22.43 7.24
C GLY A 24 -25.46 22.98 8.04
N GLY A 25 -25.69 23.34 9.30
CA GLY A 25 -24.66 23.77 10.25
C GLY A 25 -23.59 22.71 10.46
N LEU A 26 -23.97 21.45 10.64
CA LEU A 26 -23.02 20.32 10.73
C LEU A 26 -22.10 20.27 9.49
N LEU A 27 -22.66 20.26 8.28
CA LEU A 27 -21.87 20.17 7.04
C LEU A 27 -20.90 21.35 6.87
N VAL A 28 -21.36 22.57 7.17
CA VAL A 28 -20.54 23.79 7.10
C VAL A 28 -19.42 23.75 8.14
N VAL A 29 -19.75 23.44 9.40
CA VAL A 29 -18.77 23.43 10.51
C VAL A 29 -17.76 22.31 10.36
N LEU A 30 -18.16 21.12 9.88
CA LEU A 30 -17.24 20.02 9.57
C LEU A 30 -16.20 20.40 8.48
N ASN A 31 -16.61 21.16 7.47
CA ASN A 31 -15.69 21.66 6.45
C ASN A 31 -14.81 22.80 6.98
N LEU A 32 -15.38 23.75 7.72
CA LEU A 32 -14.67 24.89 8.30
C LEU A 32 -13.59 24.46 9.30
N ILE A 33 -13.93 23.55 10.23
CA ILE A 33 -12.97 23.05 11.22
C ILE A 33 -11.85 22.26 10.57
N ASN A 34 -12.16 21.49 9.51
CA ASN A 34 -11.17 20.71 8.77
C ASN A 34 -10.16 21.64 8.10
N VAL A 35 -10.61 22.67 7.36
CA VAL A 35 -9.72 23.66 6.73
C VAL A 35 -8.90 24.45 7.76
N CYS A 36 -9.46 24.72 8.94
CA CYS A 36 -8.75 25.39 10.03
C CYS A 36 -7.65 24.49 10.62
N LEU A 37 -8.01 23.30 11.11
CA LEU A 37 -7.05 22.39 11.78
C LEU A 37 -6.06 21.74 10.82
N ASP A 38 -6.37 21.60 9.53
CA ASP A 38 -5.40 21.15 8.54
C ASP A 38 -4.29 22.20 8.33
N LYS A 39 -4.65 23.49 8.30
CA LYS A 39 -3.67 24.60 8.24
C LYS A 39 -2.86 24.78 9.53
N LEU A 40 -3.45 24.53 10.70
CA LEU A 40 -2.78 24.73 11.99
C LEU A 40 -1.97 23.51 12.46
N LEU A 41 -2.48 22.29 12.21
CA LEU A 41 -1.99 21.05 12.82
C LEU A 41 -1.73 19.91 11.82
N TYR A 42 -1.98 20.12 10.51
CA TYR A 42 -1.90 19.07 9.47
C TYR A 42 -2.73 17.81 9.79
N CYS A 43 -3.83 18.00 10.53
CA CYS A 43 -4.65 16.92 11.08
C CYS A 43 -6.13 17.32 11.08
N GLY A 44 -6.66 17.80 9.96
CA GLY A 44 -8.06 18.26 9.86
C GLY A 44 -9.11 17.24 10.33
N LEU A 45 -8.80 15.95 10.15
CA LEU A 45 -9.66 14.81 10.51
C LEU A 45 -10.04 14.76 12.00
N ILE A 46 -9.16 15.21 12.92
CA ILE A 46 -9.47 15.22 14.35
C ILE A 46 -10.58 16.22 14.68
N GLY A 47 -10.67 17.31 13.92
CA GLY A 47 -11.72 18.32 14.06
C GLY A 47 -13.08 17.77 13.67
N GLN A 48 -13.15 16.99 12.59
CA GLN A 48 -14.40 16.37 12.13
C GLN A 48 -14.95 15.37 13.16
N LEU A 49 -14.07 14.56 13.75
CA LEU A 49 -14.41 13.66 14.86
C LEU A 49 -14.89 14.43 16.10
N PHE A 50 -14.22 15.53 16.46
CA PHE A 50 -14.60 16.35 17.61
C PHE A 50 -15.94 17.07 17.40
N ILE A 51 -16.20 17.61 16.21
CA ILE A 51 -17.52 18.17 15.86
C ILE A 51 -18.58 17.08 15.88
N GLY A 52 -18.27 15.85 15.44
CA GLY A 52 -19.14 14.68 15.61
C GLY A 52 -19.56 14.47 17.08
N ILE A 53 -18.58 14.42 17.99
CA ILE A 53 -18.83 14.32 19.45
C ILE A 53 -19.75 15.46 19.93
N LEU A 54 -19.51 16.70 19.49
CA LEU A 54 -20.28 17.87 19.93
C LEU A 54 -21.72 17.89 19.39
N TRP A 55 -21.94 17.56 18.13
CA TRP A 55 -23.27 17.62 17.49
C TRP A 55 -24.17 16.42 17.86
N GLY A 56 -23.57 15.24 18.00
CA GLY A 56 -24.31 13.99 18.19
C GLY A 56 -24.67 13.67 19.64
N THR A 57 -25.09 12.42 19.83
CA THR A 57 -25.56 11.82 21.08
C THR A 57 -24.63 12.02 22.30
N PRO A 58 -23.29 12.01 22.19
CA PRO A 58 -22.40 12.23 23.34
C PRO A 58 -22.35 13.68 23.84
N GLY A 59 -22.69 14.65 22.99
CA GLY A 59 -22.59 16.09 23.23
C GLY A 59 -23.95 16.77 23.33
N ALA A 60 -24.22 17.69 22.40
CA ALA A 60 -25.39 18.56 22.40
C ALA A 60 -26.68 17.88 21.93
N LYS A 61 -26.60 16.68 21.32
CA LYS A 61 -27.76 15.91 20.81
C LYS A 61 -28.63 16.70 19.83
N TRP A 62 -28.01 17.43 18.92
CA TRP A 62 -28.68 18.21 17.88
C TRP A 62 -29.13 17.36 16.67
N LEU A 63 -28.77 16.08 16.66
CA LEU A 63 -29.13 15.10 15.65
C LEU A 63 -29.92 13.96 16.30
N ASP A 64 -31.05 13.59 15.71
CA ASP A 64 -31.79 12.40 16.11
C ASP A 64 -31.02 11.12 15.74
N THR A 65 -31.20 10.03 16.49
CA THR A 65 -30.51 8.76 16.24
C THR A 65 -30.72 8.21 14.82
N GLU A 66 -31.87 8.48 14.20
CA GLU A 66 -32.11 8.12 12.79
C GLU A 66 -31.22 8.93 11.84
N THR A 67 -31.05 10.24 12.10
CA THR A 67 -30.13 11.10 11.32
C THR A 67 -28.68 10.66 11.51
N GLU A 68 -28.28 10.29 12.74
CA GLU A 68 -26.95 9.73 13.01
C GLU A 68 -26.68 8.45 12.22
N ARG A 69 -27.66 7.54 12.12
CA ARG A 69 -27.53 6.31 11.29
C ARG A 69 -27.41 6.62 9.80
N VAL A 70 -28.20 7.56 9.26
CA VAL A 70 -28.10 7.97 7.86
C VAL A 70 -26.72 8.60 7.57
N ILE A 71 -26.22 9.45 8.47
CA ILE A 71 -24.87 10.02 8.39
C ILE A 71 -23.81 8.91 8.44
N GLN A 72 -23.96 7.91 9.31
CA GLN A 72 -23.06 6.76 9.38
C GLN A 72 -23.06 5.93 8.09
N GLN A 73 -24.22 5.71 7.46
CA GLN A 73 -24.34 5.01 6.18
C GLN A 73 -23.66 5.78 5.05
N LEU A 74 -23.92 7.09 4.92
CA LEU A 74 -23.25 7.98 3.96
C LEU A 74 -21.74 8.03 4.20
N GLY A 75 -21.32 8.12 5.47
CA GLY A 75 -19.93 8.07 5.88
C GLY A 75 -19.24 6.75 5.51
N TYR A 76 -19.94 5.62 5.62
CA TYR A 76 -19.38 4.32 5.21
C TYR A 76 -19.15 4.24 3.68
N ILE A 77 -19.98 4.91 2.88
CA ILE A 77 -19.69 5.10 1.44
C ILE A 77 -18.42 5.95 1.26
N GLY A 78 -18.26 7.03 2.04
CA GLY A 78 -17.03 7.83 2.07
C GLY A 78 -15.79 7.00 2.40
N LEU A 79 -15.87 6.09 3.36
CA LEU A 79 -14.80 5.16 3.69
C LEU A 79 -14.47 4.19 2.55
N ILE A 80 -15.50 3.62 1.89
CA ILE A 80 -15.31 2.78 0.68
C ILE A 80 -14.54 3.56 -0.40
N MET A 81 -14.90 4.82 -0.65
CA MET A 81 -14.27 5.66 -1.67
C MET A 81 -12.83 6.04 -1.30
N LEU A 82 -12.55 6.38 -0.03
CA LEU A 82 -11.20 6.63 0.46
C LEU A 82 -10.30 5.39 0.30
N VAL A 83 -10.82 4.21 0.62
CA VAL A 83 -10.07 2.95 0.50
C VAL A 83 -9.85 2.58 -0.97
N TYR A 84 -10.79 2.91 -1.86
CA TYR A 84 -10.63 2.80 -3.31
C TYR A 84 -9.55 3.76 -3.86
N GLU A 85 -9.53 5.02 -3.41
CA GLU A 85 -8.48 6.01 -3.74
C GLU A 85 -7.08 5.54 -3.30
N GLY A 86 -6.98 4.97 -2.10
CA GLY A 86 -5.76 4.33 -1.61
C GLY A 86 -5.28 3.22 -2.55
N GLY A 87 -6.19 2.35 -3.01
CA GLY A 87 -5.88 1.30 -3.98
C GLY A 87 -5.47 1.82 -5.36
N LEU A 88 -6.12 2.88 -5.87
CA LEU A 88 -5.73 3.54 -7.12
C LEU A 88 -4.29 4.09 -7.05
N SER A 89 -3.92 4.62 -5.89
CA SER A 89 -2.62 5.21 -5.60
C SER A 89 -1.51 4.17 -5.37
N THR A 90 -1.84 2.88 -5.22
CA THR A 90 -0.88 1.80 -4.98
C THR A 90 -0.04 1.49 -6.22
N SER A 91 1.23 1.92 -6.22
CA SER A 91 2.18 1.60 -7.30
C SER A 91 2.72 0.17 -7.19
N ILE A 92 2.06 -0.77 -7.90
CA ILE A 92 2.43 -2.20 -7.94
C ILE A 92 3.92 -2.43 -8.28
N LYS A 93 4.50 -1.59 -9.16
CA LYS A 93 5.92 -1.65 -9.54
C LYS A 93 6.85 -1.41 -8.33
N SER A 94 6.54 -0.40 -7.50
CA SER A 94 7.33 -0.02 -6.33
C SER A 94 7.17 -1.03 -5.18
N MET A 95 5.93 -1.46 -4.93
CA MET A 95 5.60 -2.49 -3.94
C MET A 95 6.33 -3.80 -4.23
N ARG A 96 6.38 -4.24 -5.50
CA ARG A 96 7.11 -5.47 -5.89
C ARG A 96 8.62 -5.35 -5.69
N ALA A 97 9.22 -4.20 -5.98
CA ALA A 97 10.67 -4.01 -5.87
C ALA A 97 11.20 -4.13 -4.43
N ASN A 98 10.38 -3.83 -3.42
CA ASN A 98 10.76 -3.91 -2.00
C ASN A 98 9.89 -4.87 -1.18
N LEU A 99 9.12 -5.76 -1.84
CA LEU A 99 8.03 -6.55 -1.24
C LEU A 99 8.43 -7.27 0.05
N LEU A 100 9.59 -7.92 0.08
CA LEU A 100 10.01 -8.74 1.22
C LEU A 100 10.28 -7.89 2.47
N ILE A 101 10.89 -6.73 2.33
CA ILE A 101 11.15 -5.82 3.46
C ILE A 101 9.85 -5.15 3.90
N SER A 102 9.04 -4.68 2.96
CA SER A 102 7.72 -4.10 3.25
C SER A 102 6.81 -5.08 3.99
N LEU A 103 6.86 -6.37 3.63
CA LEU A 103 6.13 -7.44 4.31
C LEU A 103 6.67 -7.70 5.73
N CYS A 104 7.99 -7.71 5.94
CA CYS A 104 8.56 -7.83 7.29
C CYS A 104 8.19 -6.63 8.19
N VAL A 105 8.23 -5.41 7.65
CA VAL A 105 7.78 -4.18 8.35
C VAL A 105 6.30 -4.30 8.71
N ALA A 106 5.43 -4.66 7.76
CA ALA A 106 3.99 -4.80 7.99
C ALA A 106 3.66 -5.91 9.00
N LEU A 107 4.20 -7.12 8.82
CA LEU A 107 3.98 -8.24 9.73
C LEU A 107 4.43 -7.94 11.17
N THR A 108 5.51 -7.18 11.37
CA THR A 108 5.89 -6.71 12.71
C THR A 108 5.05 -5.52 13.18
N GLY A 109 4.63 -4.64 12.28
CA GLY A 109 3.76 -3.50 12.55
C GLY A 109 2.33 -3.85 12.93
N ILE A 110 1.90 -5.07 12.58
CA ILE A 110 0.66 -5.68 13.06
C ILE A 110 0.96 -6.58 14.26
N GLY A 111 1.88 -7.53 14.10
CA GLY A 111 2.12 -8.58 15.09
C GLY A 111 2.55 -8.07 16.46
N VAL A 112 3.37 -7.01 16.53
CA VAL A 112 3.84 -6.46 17.81
C VAL A 112 2.72 -5.70 18.55
N PRO A 113 2.01 -4.73 17.96
CA PRO A 113 0.81 -4.15 18.59
C PRO A 113 -0.26 -5.19 18.96
N MET A 114 -0.52 -6.18 18.10
CA MET A 114 -1.47 -7.26 18.39
C MET A 114 -1.06 -8.05 19.64
N ALA A 115 0.20 -8.49 19.74
CA ALA A 115 0.70 -9.24 20.89
C ALA A 115 0.70 -8.40 22.18
N LEU A 116 1.14 -7.15 22.11
CA LEU A 116 1.15 -6.23 23.25
C LEU A 116 -0.27 -5.93 23.76
N SER A 117 -1.28 -5.94 22.89
CA SER A 117 -2.66 -5.64 23.26
C SER A 117 -3.26 -6.61 24.29
N PHE A 118 -2.81 -7.87 24.31
CA PHE A 118 -3.25 -8.86 25.30
C PHE A 118 -2.89 -8.50 26.75
N ILE A 119 -2.04 -7.48 26.98
CA ILE A 119 -1.84 -6.91 28.32
C ILE A 119 -3.13 -6.33 28.92
N LEU A 120 -4.10 -5.90 28.09
CA LEU A 120 -5.40 -5.39 28.55
C LEU A 120 -6.22 -6.43 29.33
N MET A 121 -6.01 -7.73 29.07
CA MET A 121 -6.61 -8.81 29.85
C MET A 121 -6.17 -8.77 31.32
N LYS A 122 -4.96 -8.28 31.61
CA LYS A 122 -4.45 -8.10 32.99
C LYS A 122 -4.72 -6.70 33.53
N LEU A 123 -4.65 -5.66 32.70
CA LEU A 123 -4.81 -4.26 33.15
C LEU A 123 -6.26 -3.84 33.40
N VAL A 124 -7.22 -4.44 32.69
CA VAL A 124 -8.65 -4.02 32.74
C VAL A 124 -9.61 -5.24 32.74
N SER A 125 -9.09 -6.46 32.93
CA SER A 125 -9.88 -7.70 32.82
C SER A 125 -10.63 -7.84 31.49
N ALA A 126 -10.06 -7.29 30.41
CA ALA A 126 -10.66 -7.32 29.07
C ALA A 126 -10.79 -8.76 28.55
N SER A 127 -11.81 -9.03 27.73
CA SER A 127 -11.94 -10.32 27.06
C SER A 127 -10.86 -10.51 25.98
N PRO A 128 -10.52 -11.75 25.58
CA PRO A 128 -9.59 -11.99 24.47
C PRO A 128 -10.01 -11.29 23.17
N LEU A 129 -11.32 -11.20 22.91
CA LEU A 129 -11.88 -10.49 21.76
C LEU A 129 -11.70 -8.96 21.88
N GLN A 130 -11.88 -8.39 23.06
CA GLN A 130 -11.64 -6.96 23.30
C GLN A 130 -10.15 -6.60 23.15
N ALA A 131 -9.25 -7.43 23.68
CA ALA A 131 -7.83 -7.27 23.49
C ALA A 131 -7.41 -7.42 22.02
N PHE A 132 -7.94 -8.43 21.32
CA PHE A 132 -7.74 -8.60 19.87
C PHE A 132 -8.23 -7.38 19.07
N ALA A 133 -9.43 -6.89 19.36
CA ALA A 133 -10.02 -5.72 18.67
C ALA A 133 -9.24 -4.42 18.93
N ALA A 134 -8.78 -4.20 20.17
CA ALA A 134 -7.95 -3.05 20.52
C ALA A 134 -6.54 -3.12 19.88
N GLY A 135 -5.98 -4.33 19.73
CA GLY A 135 -4.72 -4.53 19.01
C GLY A 135 -4.90 -4.26 17.52
N ALA A 136 -6.01 -4.74 16.94
CA ALA A 136 -6.31 -4.56 15.53
C ALA A 136 -6.52 -3.08 15.17
N SER A 137 -7.25 -2.33 16.00
CA SER A 137 -7.47 -0.89 15.77
C SER A 137 -6.19 -0.06 15.85
N LEU A 138 -5.20 -0.49 16.65
CA LEU A 138 -3.88 0.14 16.80
C LEU A 138 -2.82 -0.46 15.87
N SER A 139 -3.15 -1.51 15.13
CA SER A 139 -2.28 -2.11 14.11
C SER A 139 -2.36 -1.41 12.75
N ALA A 140 -3.46 -0.70 12.45
CA ALA A 140 -3.57 0.12 11.25
C ALA A 140 -2.61 1.33 11.30
N THR A 141 -2.10 1.77 10.14
CA THR A 141 -1.09 2.83 10.04
C THR A 141 -1.63 3.96 9.17
N SER A 142 -1.80 5.17 9.72
CA SER A 142 -2.37 6.29 8.95
C SER A 142 -1.40 6.77 7.86
N LEU A 143 -1.64 6.32 6.62
CA LEU A 143 -0.85 6.70 5.46
C LEU A 143 -0.82 8.23 5.25
N GLY A 144 -1.96 8.92 5.45
CA GLY A 144 -2.10 10.35 5.20
C GLY A 144 -1.09 11.21 5.98
N THR A 145 -1.09 11.12 7.32
CA THR A 145 -0.15 11.90 8.15
C THR A 145 1.30 11.52 7.88
N THR A 146 1.59 10.22 7.68
CA THR A 146 2.94 9.75 7.32
C THR A 146 3.39 10.29 5.98
N PHE A 147 2.51 10.36 4.98
CA PHE A 147 2.80 10.88 3.65
C PHE A 147 3.02 12.39 3.66
N THR A 148 2.26 13.16 4.46
CA THR A 148 2.50 14.60 4.67
C THR A 148 3.88 14.87 5.28
N ILE A 149 4.31 14.04 6.25
CA ILE A 149 5.65 14.17 6.84
C ILE A 149 6.74 13.76 5.83
N LEU A 150 6.53 12.68 5.05
CA LEU A 150 7.48 12.24 4.03
C LEU A 150 7.57 13.19 2.82
N SER A 151 6.48 13.89 2.45
CA SER A 151 6.48 14.87 1.35
C SER A 151 7.20 16.15 1.75
N THR A 152 6.85 16.72 2.91
CA THR A 152 7.50 17.93 3.45
C THR A 152 9.00 17.74 3.68
N THR A 153 9.44 16.53 3.98
CA THR A 153 10.87 16.16 4.13
C THR A 153 11.55 15.65 2.85
N ASN A 154 10.85 15.62 1.70
CA ASN A 154 11.33 15.04 0.42
C ASN A 154 11.81 13.58 0.52
N LEU A 155 11.32 12.81 1.49
CA LEU A 155 11.70 11.41 1.71
C LEU A 155 10.87 10.39 0.90
N ILE A 156 9.74 10.78 0.30
CA ILE A 156 8.90 9.90 -0.55
C ILE A 156 9.69 9.08 -1.59
N PRO A 157 10.53 9.68 -2.47
CA PRO A 157 11.22 8.92 -3.53
C PRO A 157 12.35 8.03 -3.00
N THR A 158 12.70 8.12 -1.72
CA THR A 158 13.74 7.28 -1.12
C THR A 158 13.24 5.85 -0.94
N ARG A 159 14.18 4.91 -0.74
CA ARG A 159 13.85 3.53 -0.34
C ARG A 159 13.07 3.50 0.98
N LEU A 160 13.35 4.41 1.91
CA LEU A 160 12.63 4.53 3.18
C LEU A 160 11.16 4.88 2.90
N GLY A 161 10.90 5.99 2.20
CA GLY A 161 9.54 6.40 1.82
C GLY A 161 8.79 5.29 1.07
N THR A 162 9.45 4.67 0.08
CA THR A 162 8.90 3.54 -0.68
C THR A 162 8.51 2.34 0.20
N VAL A 163 9.39 1.90 1.10
CA VAL A 163 9.13 0.76 2.00
C VAL A 163 8.06 1.12 3.03
N THR A 164 8.12 2.31 3.64
CA THR A 164 7.13 2.78 4.62
C THR A 164 5.74 2.90 3.99
N THR A 165 5.60 3.51 2.81
CA THR A 165 4.31 3.58 2.10
C THR A 165 3.81 2.20 1.68
N SER A 166 4.70 1.33 1.17
CA SER A 166 4.31 -0.05 0.80
C SER A 166 3.88 -0.88 2.02
N ALA A 167 4.53 -0.71 3.17
CA ALA A 167 4.18 -1.39 4.40
C ALA A 167 2.86 -0.87 4.98
N ALA A 168 2.61 0.44 4.98
CA ALA A 168 1.34 1.02 5.39
C ALA A 168 0.16 0.50 4.54
N MET A 169 0.34 0.40 3.22
CA MET A 169 -0.65 -0.20 2.31
C MET A 169 -0.91 -1.70 2.60
N LEU A 170 0.09 -2.45 3.06
CA LEU A 170 -0.07 -3.85 3.49
C LEU A 170 -0.74 -3.95 4.87
N ASP A 171 -0.41 -3.05 5.80
CA ASP A 171 -1.05 -2.93 7.12
C ASP A 171 -2.56 -2.69 6.97
N ASP A 172 -2.95 -1.73 6.12
CA ASP A 172 -4.36 -1.41 5.86
C ASP A 172 -5.10 -2.63 5.29
N VAL A 173 -4.54 -3.33 4.30
CA VAL A 173 -5.11 -4.56 3.75
C VAL A 173 -5.41 -5.59 4.85
N VAL A 174 -4.47 -5.84 5.75
CA VAL A 174 -4.66 -6.81 6.83
C VAL A 174 -5.65 -6.27 7.87
N GLY A 175 -5.59 -4.98 8.21
CA GLY A 175 -6.54 -4.33 9.11
C GLY A 175 -7.98 -4.46 8.64
N LEU A 176 -8.23 -4.30 7.34
CA LEU A 176 -9.55 -4.48 6.72
C LEU A 176 -10.07 -5.92 6.81
N VAL A 177 -9.19 -6.93 6.85
CA VAL A 177 -9.54 -8.34 7.14
C VAL A 177 -9.78 -8.54 8.64
N MET A 178 -9.00 -7.90 9.52
CA MET A 178 -9.20 -7.98 10.98
C MET A 178 -10.55 -7.41 11.41
N VAL A 179 -11.04 -6.33 10.78
CA VAL A 179 -12.39 -5.79 11.01
C VAL A 179 -13.47 -6.86 10.74
N GLN A 180 -13.35 -7.64 9.67
CA GLN A 180 -14.31 -8.73 9.37
C GLN A 180 -14.23 -9.86 10.40
N ILE A 181 -13.02 -10.20 10.87
CA ILE A 181 -12.82 -11.20 11.92
C ILE A 181 -13.49 -10.75 13.23
N ILE A 182 -13.32 -9.49 13.63
CA ILE A 182 -13.96 -8.90 14.83
C ILE A 182 -15.49 -8.93 14.69
N SER A 183 -16.03 -8.54 13.53
CA SER A 183 -17.47 -8.55 13.27
C SER A 183 -18.07 -9.96 13.39
N ASN A 184 -17.40 -10.96 12.81
CA ASN A 184 -17.85 -12.35 12.86
C ASN A 184 -17.71 -12.98 14.26
N LEU A 185 -16.71 -12.58 15.04
CA LEU A 185 -16.53 -13.04 16.43
C LEU A 185 -17.50 -12.37 17.41
N GLY A 186 -17.83 -11.09 17.19
CA GLY A 186 -18.69 -10.31 18.09
C GLY A 186 -20.18 -10.65 18.01
N GLY A 187 -20.63 -11.31 16.92
CA GLY A 187 -22.04 -11.67 16.71
C GLY A 187 -22.46 -13.04 17.26
N GLY A 188 -21.54 -13.85 17.79
CA GLY A 188 -21.82 -15.21 18.24
C GLY A 188 -21.76 -15.38 19.76
N THR A 189 -22.77 -16.02 20.35
CA THR A 189 -22.79 -16.44 21.77
C THR A 189 -22.08 -17.78 22.02
N SER A 190 -21.58 -18.44 20.97
CA SER A 190 -20.93 -19.75 21.03
C SER A 190 -19.41 -19.65 21.16
N SER A 191 -18.79 -20.77 21.57
CA SER A 191 -17.37 -20.87 21.87
C SER A 191 -16.44 -20.45 20.72
N PHE A 192 -15.23 -20.02 21.08
CA PHE A 192 -14.21 -19.50 20.16
C PHE A 192 -13.76 -20.58 19.15
N ASN A 193 -14.51 -20.69 18.04
CA ASN A 193 -14.28 -21.70 17.03
C ASN A 193 -13.21 -21.18 16.05
N VAL A 194 -12.11 -21.91 15.91
CA VAL A 194 -11.00 -21.57 15.01
C VAL A 194 -11.47 -21.30 13.57
N VAL A 195 -12.55 -21.93 13.12
CA VAL A 195 -13.15 -21.72 11.80
C VAL A 195 -13.66 -20.28 11.59
N THR A 196 -14.13 -19.57 12.63
CA THR A 196 -14.65 -18.19 12.47
C THR A 196 -13.54 -17.16 12.25
N VAL A 197 -12.30 -17.46 12.67
CA VAL A 197 -11.10 -16.65 12.43
C VAL A 197 -10.43 -17.03 11.12
N ILE A 198 -10.29 -18.34 10.86
CA ILE A 198 -9.62 -18.87 9.66
C ILE A 198 -10.46 -18.59 8.40
N ARG A 199 -11.79 -18.75 8.43
CA ARG A 199 -12.62 -18.61 7.23
C ARG A 199 -12.51 -17.22 6.58
N PRO A 200 -12.67 -16.08 7.29
CA PRO A 200 -12.56 -14.75 6.67
C PRO A 200 -11.17 -14.50 6.09
N LEU A 201 -10.10 -14.95 6.75
CA LEU A 201 -8.73 -14.82 6.27
C LEU A 201 -8.53 -15.57 4.94
N PHE A 202 -8.89 -16.85 4.89
CA PHE A 202 -8.74 -17.67 3.68
C PHE A 202 -9.69 -17.25 2.56
N VAL A 203 -10.92 -16.80 2.87
CA VAL A 203 -11.84 -16.23 1.88
C VAL A 203 -11.27 -14.93 1.31
N SER A 204 -10.68 -14.05 2.13
CA SER A 204 -10.06 -12.80 1.66
C SER A 204 -8.87 -13.08 0.73
N ILE A 205 -7.98 -14.00 1.12
CA ILE A 205 -6.84 -14.43 0.28
C ILE A 205 -7.33 -15.09 -1.01
N GLY A 206 -8.30 -16.01 -0.93
CA GLY A 206 -8.87 -16.70 -2.07
C GLY A 206 -9.59 -15.76 -3.04
N PHE A 207 -10.32 -14.76 -2.52
CA PHE A 207 -10.93 -13.70 -3.32
C PHE A 207 -9.87 -12.85 -4.03
N ALA A 208 -8.82 -12.41 -3.32
CA ALA A 208 -7.74 -11.62 -3.90
C ALA A 208 -7.01 -12.37 -5.03
N LEU A 209 -6.67 -13.64 -4.80
CA LEU A 209 -6.05 -14.51 -5.80
C LEU A 209 -7.00 -14.78 -6.98
N GLY A 210 -8.25 -15.13 -6.71
CA GLY A 210 -9.26 -15.41 -7.73
C GLY A 210 -9.51 -14.21 -8.65
N VAL A 211 -9.66 -13.01 -8.07
CA VAL A 211 -9.82 -11.77 -8.84
C VAL A 211 -8.55 -11.44 -9.62
N PHE A 212 -7.34 -11.63 -9.06
CA PHE A 212 -6.09 -11.40 -9.79
C PHE A 212 -5.92 -12.37 -10.96
N ILE A 213 -6.26 -13.65 -10.78
CA ILE A 213 -6.27 -14.67 -11.85
C ILE A 213 -7.30 -14.31 -12.93
N LEU A 214 -8.52 -13.91 -12.54
CA LEU A 214 -9.57 -13.47 -13.46
C LEU A 214 -9.13 -12.24 -14.28
N CYS A 215 -8.44 -11.28 -13.65
CA CYS A 215 -7.87 -10.12 -14.33
C CYS A 215 -6.76 -10.50 -15.31
N ALA A 216 -5.85 -11.38 -14.89
CA ALA A 216 -4.72 -11.83 -15.69
C ALA A 216 -5.12 -12.71 -16.88
N PHE A 217 -6.16 -13.54 -16.74
CA PHE A 217 -6.55 -14.56 -17.72
C PHE A 217 -7.78 -14.17 -18.57
N CYS A 218 -8.79 -13.50 -18.02
CA CYS A 218 -9.98 -13.10 -18.78
C CYS A 218 -9.88 -11.64 -19.25
N PHE A 219 -9.69 -10.69 -18.33
CA PHE A 219 -9.75 -9.27 -18.69
C PHE A 219 -8.54 -8.80 -19.51
N LYS A 220 -7.33 -9.31 -19.26
CA LYS A 220 -6.12 -8.98 -20.06
C LYS A 220 -6.26 -9.30 -21.56
N PRO A 221 -6.68 -10.50 -22.01
CA PRO A 221 -6.90 -10.75 -23.43
C PRO A 221 -8.11 -10.00 -23.98
N ILE A 222 -9.18 -9.80 -23.19
CA ILE A 222 -10.33 -8.97 -23.60
C ILE A 222 -9.88 -7.53 -23.89
N LEU A 223 -9.13 -6.89 -22.98
CA LEU A 223 -8.59 -5.54 -23.16
C LEU A 223 -7.64 -5.48 -24.36
N LYS A 224 -6.74 -6.46 -24.52
CA LYS A 224 -5.85 -6.54 -25.69
C LYS A 224 -6.65 -6.67 -26.99
N ARG A 225 -7.72 -7.48 -27.02
CA ARG A 225 -8.59 -7.65 -28.20
C ARG A 225 -9.36 -6.36 -28.51
N ALA A 226 -9.94 -5.72 -27.49
CA ALA A 226 -10.67 -4.45 -27.62
C ALA A 226 -9.76 -3.31 -28.11
N LEU A 227 -8.56 -3.17 -27.55
CA LEU A 227 -7.58 -2.16 -27.98
C LEU A 227 -7.01 -2.46 -29.37
N ASN A 228 -6.87 -3.73 -29.77
CA ASN A 228 -6.45 -4.09 -31.13
C ASN A 228 -7.59 -3.88 -32.17
N MET A 229 -8.84 -3.86 -31.73
CA MET A 229 -10.01 -3.52 -32.55
C MET A 229 -10.41 -2.04 -32.42
N ARG A 230 -9.57 -1.18 -31.82
CA ARG A 230 -9.96 0.21 -31.43
C ARG A 230 -10.43 1.09 -32.59
N GLY A 231 -10.00 0.83 -33.83
CA GLY A 231 -10.51 1.51 -35.03
C GLY A 231 -11.96 1.17 -35.38
N ASN A 232 -12.54 0.12 -34.79
CA ASN A 232 -13.92 -0.35 -34.96
C ASN A 232 -14.72 -0.32 -33.64
N LEU A 233 -14.18 0.30 -32.59
CA LEU A 233 -14.91 0.54 -31.34
C LEU A 233 -15.67 1.87 -31.42
N PRO A 234 -16.87 1.97 -30.81
CA PRO A 234 -17.61 3.21 -30.77
C PRO A 234 -16.81 4.30 -30.04
N GLN A 235 -16.79 5.51 -30.59
CA GLN A 235 -16.01 6.65 -30.08
C GLN A 235 -16.30 6.97 -28.59
N PHE A 236 -17.52 6.65 -28.13
CA PHE A 236 -17.93 6.74 -26.72
C PHE A 236 -17.01 5.97 -25.75
N MET A 237 -16.41 4.86 -26.18
CA MET A 237 -15.56 4.02 -25.33
C MET A 237 -14.19 4.64 -25.00
N GLY A 238 -13.83 5.75 -25.67
CA GLY A 238 -12.69 6.60 -25.33
C GLY A 238 -13.03 7.75 -24.39
N THR A 239 -14.30 7.93 -24.00
CA THR A 239 -14.73 9.08 -23.18
C THR A 239 -14.48 8.86 -21.69
N MET A 240 -14.30 9.97 -20.98
CA MET A 240 -14.13 9.97 -19.53
C MET A 240 -15.40 9.54 -18.77
N GLN A 241 -16.57 9.65 -19.39
CA GLN A 241 -17.84 9.16 -18.84
C GLN A 241 -17.93 7.63 -18.89
N PHE A 242 -17.50 7.02 -20.00
CA PHE A 242 -17.41 5.56 -20.09
C PHE A 242 -16.39 4.99 -19.10
N ALA A 243 -15.23 5.63 -18.97
CA ALA A 243 -14.21 5.23 -18.00
C ALA A 243 -14.71 5.30 -16.55
N PHE A 244 -15.44 6.37 -16.19
CA PHE A 244 -16.17 6.48 -14.94
C PHE A 244 -17.10 5.28 -14.72
N LEU A 245 -18.08 5.07 -15.61
CA LEU A 245 -19.08 4.01 -15.47
C LEU A 245 -18.43 2.60 -15.37
N ALA A 246 -17.40 2.33 -16.17
CA ALA A 246 -16.67 1.07 -16.13
C ALA A 246 -15.97 0.86 -14.77
N GLN A 247 -15.31 1.90 -14.23
CA GLN A 247 -14.63 1.84 -12.94
C GLN A 247 -15.61 1.75 -11.77
N THR A 248 -16.72 2.49 -11.80
CA THR A 248 -17.83 2.33 -10.83
C THR A 248 -18.36 0.89 -10.84
N SER A 249 -18.54 0.31 -12.03
CA SER A 249 -19.05 -1.06 -12.19
C SER A 249 -18.07 -2.11 -11.64
N VAL A 250 -16.76 -1.92 -11.82
CA VAL A 250 -15.72 -2.77 -11.22
C VAL A 250 -15.73 -2.63 -9.69
N LEU A 251 -15.80 -1.41 -9.15
CA LEU A 251 -15.86 -1.16 -7.71
C LEU A 251 -17.10 -1.81 -7.08
N VAL A 252 -18.29 -1.52 -7.59
CA VAL A 252 -19.56 -2.08 -7.09
C VAL A 252 -19.59 -3.60 -7.24
N GLY A 253 -19.15 -4.13 -8.39
CA GLY A 253 -19.11 -5.58 -8.64
C GLY A 253 -18.17 -6.33 -7.69
N LEU A 254 -16.99 -5.78 -7.40
CA LEU A 254 -16.04 -6.38 -6.45
C LEU A 254 -16.52 -6.24 -5.00
N VAL A 255 -17.07 -5.09 -4.60
CA VAL A 255 -17.64 -4.90 -3.26
C VAL A 255 -18.82 -5.85 -3.02
N ALA A 256 -19.76 -5.95 -3.95
CA ALA A 256 -20.88 -6.88 -3.84
C ALA A 256 -20.41 -8.35 -3.83
N GLY A 257 -19.54 -8.73 -4.77
CA GLY A 257 -18.97 -10.08 -4.84
C GLY A 257 -18.23 -10.48 -3.56
N ALA A 258 -17.49 -9.56 -2.96
CA ALA A 258 -16.82 -9.74 -1.67
C ALA A 258 -17.81 -9.96 -0.51
N THR A 259 -18.87 -9.15 -0.42
CA THR A 259 -19.88 -9.31 0.65
C THR A 259 -20.60 -10.64 0.55
N TYR A 260 -20.92 -11.12 -0.67
CA TYR A 260 -21.52 -12.44 -0.86
C TYR A 260 -20.53 -13.59 -0.62
N ALA A 261 -19.25 -13.41 -0.91
CA ALA A 261 -18.21 -14.39 -0.59
C ALA A 261 -17.94 -14.49 0.93
N GLY A 262 -18.21 -13.43 1.70
CA GLY A 262 -17.93 -13.36 3.13
C GLY A 262 -16.54 -12.79 3.48
N THR A 263 -15.99 -11.95 2.61
CA THR A 263 -14.80 -11.11 2.88
C THR A 263 -15.20 -9.65 3.11
N SER A 264 -14.26 -8.85 3.60
CA SER A 264 -14.44 -7.42 3.87
C SER A 264 -14.76 -6.63 2.59
N SER A 265 -15.86 -5.86 2.62
CA SER A 265 -16.26 -4.92 1.56
C SER A 265 -15.19 -3.86 1.29
N LEU A 266 -14.55 -3.36 2.35
CA LEU A 266 -13.46 -2.39 2.28
C LEU A 266 -12.21 -3.00 1.61
N PHE A 267 -11.87 -4.25 1.94
CA PHE A 267 -10.75 -4.93 1.27
C PHE A 267 -11.02 -5.08 -0.24
N ALA A 268 -12.26 -5.36 -0.63
CA ALA A 268 -12.66 -5.41 -2.04
C ALA A 268 -12.56 -4.05 -2.73
N ALA A 269 -12.93 -2.97 -2.05
CA ALA A 269 -12.79 -1.60 -2.56
C ALA A 269 -11.31 -1.24 -2.82
N TYR A 270 -10.42 -1.56 -1.89
CA TYR A 270 -8.98 -1.41 -2.08
C TYR A 270 -8.49 -2.20 -3.30
N LEU A 271 -8.87 -3.49 -3.37
CA LEU A 271 -8.48 -4.38 -4.46
C LEU A 271 -8.99 -3.88 -5.82
N ALA A 272 -10.20 -3.31 -5.88
CA ALA A 272 -10.74 -2.67 -7.08
C ALA A 272 -9.84 -1.52 -7.57
N GLY A 273 -9.37 -0.66 -6.66
CA GLY A 273 -8.45 0.42 -6.98
C GLY A 273 -7.11 -0.08 -7.54
N VAL A 274 -6.52 -1.08 -6.88
CA VAL A 274 -5.26 -1.72 -7.32
C VAL A 274 -5.41 -2.32 -8.72
N ILE A 275 -6.56 -2.92 -9.01
CA ILE A 275 -6.88 -3.52 -10.32
C ILE A 275 -7.08 -2.46 -11.40
N THR A 276 -7.80 -1.36 -11.11
CA THR A 276 -7.92 -0.24 -12.04
C THR A 276 -6.54 0.34 -12.37
N SER A 277 -5.71 0.61 -11.36
CA SER A 277 -4.32 1.09 -11.51
C SER A 277 -3.45 0.13 -12.34
N TRP A 278 -3.66 -1.19 -12.20
CA TRP A 278 -3.01 -2.20 -13.04
C TRP A 278 -3.47 -2.16 -14.51
N PHE A 279 -4.77 -1.98 -14.76
CA PHE A 279 -5.31 -1.86 -16.12
C PHE A 279 -4.85 -0.57 -16.82
N ASP A 280 -4.74 0.54 -16.09
CA ASP A 280 -4.21 1.80 -16.64
C ASP A 280 -2.77 1.62 -17.16
N GLY A 281 -1.91 0.98 -16.35
CA GLY A 281 -0.54 0.65 -16.76
C GLY A 281 -0.49 -0.26 -17.99
N LEU A 282 -1.33 -1.30 -18.02
CA LEU A 282 -1.43 -2.21 -19.16
C LEU A 282 -1.94 -1.51 -20.44
N ALA A 283 -2.90 -0.60 -20.32
CA ALA A 283 -3.42 0.18 -21.44
C ALA A 283 -2.36 1.15 -22.00
N ALA A 284 -1.58 1.79 -21.13
CA ALA A 284 -0.46 2.64 -21.52
C ALA A 284 0.64 1.86 -22.27
N ASP A 285 1.05 0.70 -21.74
CA ASP A 285 2.06 -0.17 -22.37
C ASP A 285 1.60 -0.62 -23.77
N ILE A 286 0.33 -1.03 -23.93
CA ILE A 286 -0.24 -1.44 -25.24
C ILE A 286 -0.30 -0.26 -26.22
N CYS A 287 -0.65 0.95 -25.74
CA CYS A 287 -0.72 2.14 -26.59
C CYS A 287 0.66 2.53 -27.14
N GLY A 288 1.71 2.51 -26.29
CA GLY A 288 3.08 2.82 -26.68
C GLY A 288 3.68 1.82 -27.69
N ILE A 289 3.34 0.54 -27.60
CA ILE A 289 3.77 -0.48 -28.57
C ILE A 289 3.17 -0.21 -29.96
N ASN A 290 1.91 0.21 -30.03
CA ASN A 290 1.25 0.47 -31.31
C ASN A 290 1.79 1.72 -32.01
N THR A 291 2.16 2.78 -31.28
CA THR A 291 2.84 3.95 -31.87
C THR A 291 4.23 3.60 -32.43
N ASN A 292 5.00 2.77 -31.73
CA ASN A 292 6.32 2.35 -32.22
C ASN A 292 6.23 1.42 -33.44
N LYS A 293 5.16 0.62 -33.57
CA LYS A 293 4.91 -0.15 -34.80
C LYS A 293 4.51 0.73 -36.00
N ALA A 294 3.74 1.80 -35.77
CA ALA A 294 3.33 2.71 -36.83
C ALA A 294 4.51 3.51 -37.43
N HIS A 295 5.55 3.79 -36.65
CA HIS A 295 6.76 4.45 -37.13
C HIS A 295 7.75 3.55 -37.90
N ASN A 296 7.59 2.22 -37.82
CA ASN A 296 8.53 1.24 -38.37
C ASN A 296 7.96 0.43 -39.56
N MET A 297 7.04 1.00 -40.36
CA MET A 297 6.75 0.41 -41.68
C MET A 297 7.84 0.81 -42.69
N PRO A 298 8.38 -0.14 -43.47
CA PRO A 298 9.29 0.18 -44.56
C PRO A 298 8.52 0.90 -45.67
N VAL A 299 9.16 1.89 -46.28
CA VAL A 299 8.73 2.42 -47.58
C VAL A 299 8.93 1.31 -48.61
N SER A 300 7.86 0.85 -49.25
CA SER A 300 7.95 -0.12 -50.33
C SER A 300 8.49 0.55 -51.60
N GLU A 301 9.77 0.35 -51.90
CA GLU A 301 10.29 0.62 -53.24
C GLU A 301 9.73 -0.39 -54.24
N SER A 302 9.06 0.12 -55.27
CA SER A 302 8.60 -0.65 -56.42
C SER A 302 9.63 -0.49 -57.54
N GLY A 303 10.40 -1.52 -57.85
CA GLY A 303 11.43 -1.48 -58.90
C GLY A 303 10.89 -1.81 -60.30
N VAL A 304 11.32 -1.07 -61.32
CA VAL A 304 11.30 -1.47 -62.74
C VAL A 304 12.59 -0.98 -63.43
N LEU A 305 13.10 -1.78 -64.38
CA LEU A 305 14.34 -1.61 -65.16
C LEU A 305 14.33 -0.44 -66.17
N GLY A 306 15.53 0.04 -66.54
CA GLY A 306 15.78 0.87 -67.72
C GLY A 306 17.27 1.27 -67.88
N GLU A 307 17.84 1.12 -69.08
CA GLU A 307 19.30 1.15 -69.35
C GLU A 307 19.80 2.42 -70.09
N GLN A 308 21.08 2.79 -69.84
CA GLN A 308 22.02 3.55 -70.70
C GLN A 308 21.62 5.00 -71.13
N THR A 309 22.47 5.94 -71.55
CA THR A 309 23.91 5.96 -71.94
C THR A 309 24.56 7.34 -71.62
N THR A 310 25.81 7.56 -72.07
CA THR A 310 26.78 8.58 -71.62
C THR A 310 26.83 9.92 -72.39
N SER A 311 27.35 10.96 -71.72
CA SER A 311 28.28 12.00 -72.22
C SER A 311 27.81 13.39 -72.74
N GLU A 312 28.70 14.34 -72.45
CA GLU A 312 29.04 15.63 -73.10
C GLU A 312 28.66 16.98 -72.44
N GLN A 313 29.53 17.96 -72.67
CA GLN A 313 29.75 19.20 -71.89
C GLN A 313 29.08 20.43 -72.52
N SER A 314 28.77 21.46 -71.72
CA SER A 314 29.18 22.88 -71.98
C SER A 314 28.74 23.87 -70.87
N THR A 315 29.71 24.29 -70.06
CA THR A 315 30.20 25.68 -69.96
C THR A 315 29.25 26.85 -69.63
N SER A 316 29.21 27.22 -68.32
CA SER A 316 29.21 28.57 -67.70
C SER A 316 28.28 29.69 -68.25
N GLN A 317 27.48 30.41 -67.46
CA GLN A 317 27.77 31.17 -66.22
C GLN A 317 26.47 31.36 -65.37
N ASP A 318 26.41 31.88 -64.12
CA ASP A 318 27.42 32.42 -63.19
C ASP A 318 27.05 32.14 -61.70
N LEU A 319 27.60 32.91 -60.74
CA LEU A 319 27.47 32.75 -59.29
C LEU A 319 26.25 33.47 -58.66
N SER A 320 25.55 32.78 -57.75
CA SER A 320 25.63 33.11 -56.31
C SER A 320 24.87 32.09 -55.43
N ASN A 321 25.53 31.64 -54.36
CA ASN A 321 25.00 30.64 -53.44
C ASN A 321 24.06 31.28 -52.39
N ASN A 322 22.87 30.71 -52.18
CA ASN A 322 22.65 29.86 -51.02
C ASN A 322 21.28 29.16 -51.06
N SER A 323 21.28 27.88 -50.70
CA SER A 323 20.12 26.99 -50.79
C SER A 323 18.99 27.35 -49.82
N THR A 324 17.79 27.53 -50.36
CA THR A 324 16.53 27.18 -49.68
C THR A 324 16.45 25.64 -49.52
N PRO A 325 15.52 25.10 -48.70
CA PRO A 325 14.19 24.86 -49.26
C PRO A 325 13.03 25.16 -48.31
N ASP A 326 12.00 25.75 -48.90
CA ASP A 326 10.56 25.56 -48.63
C ASP A 326 10.08 25.36 -47.19
N THR A 327 9.32 26.36 -46.74
CA THR A 327 8.46 26.33 -45.56
C THR A 327 7.47 25.17 -45.61
N ARG A 328 7.89 23.99 -45.14
CA ARG A 328 6.96 22.89 -44.82
C ARG A 328 5.94 23.40 -43.82
N GLN A 329 4.71 23.57 -44.27
CA GLN A 329 3.56 23.78 -43.39
C GLN A 329 3.51 22.65 -42.38
N THR A 330 3.78 22.96 -41.11
CA THR A 330 3.64 22.01 -40.02
C THR A 330 2.16 21.73 -39.80
N HIS A 331 1.64 20.66 -40.43
CA HIS A 331 0.37 20.07 -40.02
C HIS A 331 0.43 19.80 -38.51
N PRO A 332 -0.47 20.39 -37.70
CA PRO A 332 -0.47 20.13 -36.27
C PRO A 332 -0.78 18.64 -36.03
N CYS A 333 0.08 17.96 -35.29
CA CYS A 333 -0.13 16.57 -34.91
C CYS A 333 -1.53 16.41 -34.30
N ARG A 334 -2.28 15.39 -34.76
CA ARG A 334 -3.56 15.03 -34.14
C ARG A 334 -3.35 14.84 -32.63
N PRO A 335 -4.23 15.38 -31.76
CA PRO A 335 -4.07 15.21 -30.33
C PRO A 335 -4.10 13.72 -29.98
N HIS A 336 -3.05 13.25 -29.31
CA HIS A 336 -3.02 11.89 -28.78
C HIS A 336 -4.22 11.71 -27.85
N ILE A 337 -5.16 10.82 -28.21
CA ILE A 337 -6.31 10.47 -27.37
C ILE A 337 -5.81 9.65 -26.19
N LYS A 338 -5.32 10.36 -25.17
CA LYS A 338 -4.91 9.82 -23.87
C LYS A 338 -6.09 9.05 -23.29
N VAL A 339 -5.88 7.77 -22.97
CA VAL A 339 -6.88 7.00 -22.24
C VAL A 339 -6.96 7.58 -20.82
N PRO A 340 -8.14 7.97 -20.33
CA PRO A 340 -8.28 8.51 -18.98
C PRO A 340 -7.95 7.43 -17.95
N THR A 341 -7.02 7.74 -17.05
CA THR A 341 -6.62 6.85 -15.96
C THR A 341 -7.64 6.85 -14.82
N GLY A 342 -7.63 5.82 -13.98
CA GLY A 342 -8.51 5.72 -12.80
C GLY A 342 -8.33 6.86 -11.81
N ILE A 343 -7.10 7.34 -11.61
CA ILE A 343 -6.86 8.49 -10.74
C ILE A 343 -7.42 9.79 -11.35
N GLU A 344 -7.32 10.00 -12.66
CA GLU A 344 -7.93 11.16 -13.34
C GLU A 344 -9.47 11.13 -13.29
N VAL A 345 -10.06 9.94 -13.40
CA VAL A 345 -11.51 9.73 -13.23
C VAL A 345 -11.94 10.03 -11.79
N TYR A 346 -11.17 9.56 -10.80
CA TYR A 346 -11.46 9.80 -9.38
C TYR A 346 -11.36 11.29 -9.02
N GLU A 347 -10.27 11.95 -9.42
CA GLU A 347 -10.06 13.39 -9.26
C GLU A 347 -11.24 14.22 -9.82
N LYS A 348 -11.81 13.81 -10.96
CA LYS A 348 -12.88 14.55 -11.62
C LYS A 348 -14.28 14.32 -11.02
N TYR A 349 -14.63 13.09 -10.66
CA TYR A 349 -16.02 12.75 -10.31
C TYR A 349 -16.24 12.41 -8.84
N TYR A 350 -15.23 11.89 -8.13
CA TYR A 350 -15.40 11.40 -6.76
C TYR A 350 -14.78 12.33 -5.73
N ARG A 351 -13.63 12.95 -6.02
CA ARG A 351 -12.81 13.65 -5.04
C ARG A 351 -13.53 14.75 -4.27
N GLU A 352 -14.21 15.69 -4.94
CA GLU A 352 -14.91 16.78 -4.23
C GLU A 352 -16.10 16.26 -3.39
N PRO A 353 -17.05 15.44 -3.90
CA PRO A 353 -18.09 14.84 -3.07
C PRO A 353 -17.56 14.02 -1.87
N VAL A 354 -16.48 13.25 -2.07
CA VAL A 354 -15.86 12.46 -1.00
C VAL A 354 -15.25 13.38 0.06
N ASN A 355 -14.37 14.30 -0.32
CA ASN A 355 -13.63 15.13 0.63
C ASN A 355 -14.48 16.22 1.31
N ARG A 356 -15.55 16.71 0.65
CA ARG A 356 -16.42 17.78 1.17
C ARG A 356 -17.65 17.28 1.91
N ILE A 357 -18.11 16.06 1.64
CA ILE A 357 -19.37 15.54 2.19
C ILE A 357 -19.15 14.18 2.85
N LEU A 358 -18.82 13.14 2.08
CA LEU A 358 -18.87 11.77 2.59
C LEU A 358 -17.82 11.48 3.67
N LEU A 359 -16.60 11.97 3.50
CA LEU A 359 -15.50 11.76 4.44
C LEU A 359 -15.64 12.59 5.73
N PRO A 360 -16.05 13.89 5.69
CA PRO A 360 -16.45 14.60 6.89
C PRO A 360 -17.58 13.92 7.66
N LEU A 361 -18.61 13.40 6.97
CA LEU A 361 -19.69 12.63 7.58
C LEU A 361 -19.20 11.31 8.20
N PHE A 362 -18.22 10.63 7.57
CA PHE A 362 -17.57 9.46 8.15
C PHE A 362 -16.90 9.78 9.49
N PHE A 363 -16.02 10.77 9.54
CA PHE A 363 -15.32 11.13 10.78
C PHE A 363 -16.26 11.68 11.85
N ALA A 364 -17.30 12.42 11.47
CA ALA A 364 -18.38 12.82 12.39
C ALA A 364 -19.12 11.60 12.97
N SER A 365 -19.42 10.58 12.15
CA SER A 365 -20.10 9.37 12.60
C SER A 365 -19.29 8.53 13.60
N ILE A 366 -17.96 8.55 13.50
CA ILE A 366 -17.08 8.00 14.54
C ILE A 366 -17.29 8.78 15.85
N GLY A 367 -17.36 10.11 15.77
CA GLY A 367 -17.61 10.99 16.92
C GLY A 367 -18.90 10.68 17.67
N PHE A 368 -20.00 10.39 16.96
CA PHE A 368 -21.29 10.02 17.56
C PHE A 368 -21.21 8.77 18.45
N ALA A 369 -20.32 7.82 18.11
CA ALA A 369 -20.17 6.55 18.81
C ALA A 369 -19.27 6.61 20.05
N ILE A 370 -18.57 7.72 20.32
CA ILE A 370 -17.58 7.80 21.40
C ILE A 370 -18.25 8.04 22.77
N PRO A 371 -18.10 7.14 23.76
CA PRO A 371 -18.73 7.28 25.07
C PRO A 371 -17.94 8.22 26.00
N ILE A 372 -17.95 9.52 25.69
CA ILE A 372 -17.17 10.57 26.38
C ILE A 372 -17.32 10.54 27.91
N THR A 373 -18.54 10.34 28.40
CA THR A 373 -18.87 10.24 29.84
C THR A 373 -18.13 9.12 30.57
N LYS A 374 -17.61 8.11 29.85
CA LYS A 374 -16.83 7.00 30.39
C LYS A 374 -15.32 7.17 30.19
N MET A 375 -14.88 8.00 29.24
CA MET A 375 -13.45 8.19 28.93
C MET A 375 -12.71 9.03 29.98
N PHE A 376 -13.35 10.07 30.52
CA PHE A 376 -12.70 11.02 31.44
C PHE A 376 -12.59 10.58 32.90
N ARG A 377 -12.75 9.27 33.18
CA ARG A 377 -12.46 8.73 34.52
C ARG A 377 -10.95 8.56 34.68
N GLY A 378 -10.38 8.99 35.82
CA GLY A 378 -8.92 8.97 36.03
C GLY A 378 -8.28 7.59 35.92
N ASP A 379 -9.01 6.52 36.28
CA ASP A 379 -8.57 5.13 36.13
C ASP A 379 -8.46 4.70 34.65
N VAL A 380 -9.37 5.18 33.80
CA VAL A 380 -9.36 4.95 32.34
C VAL A 380 -8.26 5.77 31.68
N VAL A 381 -8.12 7.06 32.02
CA VAL A 381 -7.13 7.97 31.42
C VAL A 381 -5.70 7.47 31.65
N TRP A 382 -5.32 7.18 32.89
CA TRP A 382 -3.94 6.75 33.20
C TRP A 382 -3.58 5.40 32.55
N ARG A 383 -4.51 4.43 32.57
CA ARG A 383 -4.32 3.14 31.88
C ARG A 383 -4.22 3.33 30.36
N GLY A 384 -5.02 4.23 29.79
CA GLY A 384 -4.99 4.60 28.38
C GLY A 384 -3.65 5.22 27.96
N VAL A 385 -3.07 6.12 28.77
CA VAL A 385 -1.75 6.72 28.51
C VAL A 385 -0.64 5.66 28.53
N ILE A 386 -0.61 4.79 29.54
CA ILE A 386 0.36 3.68 29.60
C ILE A 386 0.24 2.77 28.36
N TYR A 387 -0.99 2.43 27.99
CA TYR A 387 -1.28 1.60 26.83
C TYR A 387 -0.87 2.26 25.51
N ALA A 388 -1.10 3.57 25.35
CA ALA A 388 -0.65 4.34 24.19
C ALA A 388 0.89 4.38 24.06
N ILE A 389 1.61 4.57 25.17
CA ILE A 389 3.09 4.53 25.20
C ILE A 389 3.59 3.14 24.80
N LEU A 390 2.99 2.07 25.34
CA LEU A 390 3.34 0.69 24.99
C LEU A 390 3.14 0.41 23.49
N MET A 391 2.07 0.96 22.90
CA MET A 391 1.75 0.80 21.48
C MET A 391 2.65 1.64 20.57
N MET A 392 3.04 2.84 21.00
CA MET A 392 4.07 3.64 20.34
C MET A 392 5.39 2.86 20.27
N ILE A 393 5.84 2.28 21.39
CA ILE A 393 7.03 1.40 21.43
C ILE A 393 6.84 0.21 20.48
N GLY A 394 5.68 -0.45 20.51
CA GLY A 394 5.35 -1.56 19.62
C GLY A 394 5.47 -1.23 18.13
N LYS A 395 4.99 -0.05 17.71
CA LYS A 395 5.17 0.46 16.35
C LYS A 395 6.63 0.87 16.06
N MET A 396 7.38 1.40 17.03
CA MET A 396 8.80 1.73 16.84
C MET A 396 9.67 0.50 16.52
N VAL A 397 9.32 -0.70 17.03
CA VAL A 397 10.04 -1.96 16.71
C VAL A 397 10.08 -2.23 15.20
N THR A 398 9.08 -1.79 14.42
CA THR A 398 9.07 -1.96 12.95
C THR A 398 10.25 -1.28 12.25
N GLY A 399 10.75 -0.18 12.81
CA GLY A 399 11.90 0.56 12.30
C GLY A 399 13.19 -0.25 12.29
N LEU A 400 13.26 -1.33 13.08
CA LEU A 400 14.42 -2.24 13.14
C LEU A 400 14.78 -2.84 11.77
N TRP A 401 13.79 -3.09 10.90
CA TRP A 401 14.00 -3.59 9.53
C TRP A 401 14.55 -2.53 8.56
N LEU A 402 14.40 -1.25 8.91
CA LEU A 402 14.84 -0.10 8.12
C LEU A 402 16.20 0.43 8.60
N VAL A 403 16.55 0.20 9.87
CA VAL A 403 17.90 0.45 10.40
C VAL A 403 18.88 -0.46 9.68
N ARG A 404 19.83 0.17 8.97
CA ARG A 404 20.94 -0.55 8.32
C ARG A 404 21.93 -1.03 9.39
N PHE A 405 21.61 -2.14 10.03
CA PHE A 405 22.62 -2.89 10.77
C PHE A 405 23.74 -3.24 9.80
N SER A 406 24.92 -2.65 10.03
CA SER A 406 26.17 -3.08 9.41
C SER A 406 26.60 -4.41 10.03
N LEU A 407 25.75 -5.44 9.90
CA LEU A 407 26.11 -6.81 10.17
C LEU A 407 27.35 -7.13 9.32
N PRO A 408 28.50 -7.47 9.93
CA PRO A 408 29.63 -7.94 9.15
C PRO A 408 29.17 -9.16 8.37
N SER A 409 29.58 -9.24 7.10
CA SER A 409 29.08 -10.22 6.13
C SER A 409 29.03 -11.64 6.73
N ALA A 410 28.10 -12.47 6.27
CA ALA A 410 27.94 -13.84 6.76
C ALA A 410 29.26 -14.65 6.70
N THR A 411 30.17 -14.31 5.78
CA THR A 411 31.55 -14.85 5.72
C THR A 411 32.39 -14.54 6.97
N THR A 412 32.24 -13.36 7.58
CA THR A 412 32.89 -13.01 8.86
C THR A 412 32.27 -13.78 10.03
N LEU A 413 30.95 -13.96 10.03
CA LEU A 413 30.26 -14.67 11.12
C LEU A 413 30.57 -16.18 11.09
N ILE A 414 30.65 -16.77 9.88
CA ILE A 414 31.15 -18.13 9.67
C ILE A 414 32.64 -18.27 10.05
N SER A 415 33.49 -17.25 9.79
CA SER A 415 34.90 -17.31 10.17
C SER A 415 35.14 -17.15 11.68
N ILE A 416 34.24 -16.48 12.40
CA ILE A 416 34.25 -16.39 13.87
C ILE A 416 33.75 -17.72 14.48
N LEU A 417 32.63 -18.27 13.98
CA LEU A 417 32.07 -19.53 14.49
C LEU A 417 32.84 -20.78 14.05
N GLY A 418 33.69 -20.68 13.02
CA GLY A 418 34.59 -21.75 12.56
C GLY A 418 35.93 -21.83 13.31
N ARG A 419 36.33 -20.78 14.05
CA ARG A 419 37.57 -20.74 14.84
C ARG A 419 37.67 -21.67 16.06
N PRO A 420 36.61 -22.12 16.76
CA PRO A 420 36.76 -23.12 17.82
C PRO A 420 37.01 -24.53 17.28
N LEU A 421 36.65 -24.82 16.02
CA LEU A 421 36.78 -26.17 15.45
C LEU A 421 38.19 -26.46 14.91
N SER A 422 38.91 -25.43 14.43
CA SER A 422 40.29 -25.60 13.94
C SER A 422 41.29 -25.89 15.06
N TRP A 423 41.06 -25.39 16.28
CA TRP A 423 41.92 -25.70 17.44
C TRP A 423 41.72 -27.13 17.96
N ALA A 424 40.49 -27.66 17.88
CA ALA A 424 40.20 -29.06 18.20
C ALA A 424 40.88 -30.05 17.22
N LEU A 425 40.95 -29.72 15.92
CA LEU A 425 41.53 -30.59 14.91
C LEU A 425 43.07 -30.57 14.87
N VAL A 426 43.72 -29.49 15.30
CA VAL A 426 45.20 -29.42 15.38
C VAL A 426 45.76 -30.28 16.54
N SER A 427 45.09 -30.32 17.70
CA SER A 427 45.51 -31.16 18.83
C SER A 427 45.41 -32.67 18.54
N CYS A 428 44.47 -33.10 17.70
CA CYS A 428 44.34 -34.51 17.30
C CYS A 428 45.32 -34.96 16.21
N ALA A 429 45.89 -34.03 15.42
CA ALA A 429 46.92 -34.37 14.44
C ALA A 429 48.29 -34.69 15.07
N SER A 430 48.61 -34.09 16.22
CA SER A 430 49.91 -34.25 16.88
C SER A 430 50.13 -35.67 17.45
N ARG A 431 49.08 -36.31 18.00
CA ARG A 431 49.17 -37.68 18.56
C ARG A 431 49.42 -38.79 17.53
N LYS A 432 49.09 -38.60 16.25
CA LYS A 432 49.25 -39.63 15.21
C LYS A 432 50.68 -39.76 14.67
N THR A 433 51.56 -38.81 15.01
CA THR A 433 52.94 -38.75 14.50
C THR A 433 53.96 -39.39 15.46
N GLU A 434 53.69 -39.38 16.78
CA GLU A 434 54.55 -40.05 17.78
C GLU A 434 54.57 -41.57 17.63
N ASP A 435 53.41 -42.20 17.40
CA ASP A 435 53.31 -43.67 17.33
C ASP A 435 53.98 -44.26 16.08
N LYS A 436 54.05 -43.50 14.98
CA LYS A 436 54.83 -43.89 13.79
C LYS A 436 56.34 -43.77 14.03
N ARG A 437 56.80 -42.77 14.80
CA ARG A 437 58.24 -42.62 15.15
C ARG A 437 58.75 -43.75 16.05
N LYS A 438 57.95 -44.22 17.01
CA LYS A 438 58.34 -45.35 17.89
C LYS A 438 58.51 -46.68 17.15
N LYS A 439 57.85 -46.91 16.00
CA LYS A 439 58.03 -48.13 15.19
C LYS A 439 59.24 -48.11 14.25
N GLN A 440 59.76 -46.95 13.85
CA GLN A 440 60.99 -46.88 13.03
C GLN A 440 62.28 -46.89 13.87
N SER A 441 62.26 -46.40 15.12
CA SER A 441 63.46 -46.33 15.97
C SER A 441 63.99 -47.67 16.51
N LYS A 442 63.44 -48.82 16.07
CA LYS A 442 63.81 -50.16 16.56
C LYS A 442 64.67 -50.98 15.58
N LYS A 443 65.17 -50.36 14.50
CA LYS A 443 66.17 -50.93 13.60
C LYS A 443 67.30 -49.93 13.38
N GLN A 444 68.54 -50.38 13.63
CA GLN A 444 69.85 -49.71 13.51
C GLN A 444 70.44 -49.10 14.81
N GLY A 445 71.63 -49.62 15.16
CA GLY A 445 72.51 -49.17 16.25
C GLY A 445 73.60 -48.19 15.77
N PRO A 446 74.72 -48.00 16.49
CA PRO A 446 74.95 -46.68 17.10
C PRO A 446 76.28 -45.96 16.78
N ARG A 447 76.21 -44.61 16.67
CA ARG A 447 77.23 -43.56 17.04
C ARG A 447 78.61 -43.62 16.32
N PRO A 448 79.51 -42.58 16.37
CA PRO A 448 79.72 -41.45 17.31
C PRO A 448 79.52 -40.03 16.69
N ARG A 449 79.24 -38.93 17.42
CA ARG A 449 79.99 -38.13 18.43
C ARG A 449 81.11 -37.23 17.86
N ILE A 450 80.81 -35.94 17.68
CA ILE A 450 81.76 -34.80 17.71
C ILE A 450 81.15 -33.69 18.61
N GLN A 451 81.99 -32.82 19.18
CA GLN A 451 81.78 -32.07 20.41
C GLN A 451 82.40 -30.66 20.31
N SER A 452 81.88 -29.66 21.06
CA SER A 452 82.49 -28.33 21.34
C SER A 452 82.61 -27.35 20.15
N ALA A 453 82.68 -26.00 20.31
CA ALA A 453 82.62 -25.09 21.47
C ALA A 453 82.14 -23.67 21.04
N GLU A 454 81.86 -22.78 22.03
CA GLU A 454 82.17 -21.30 22.15
C GLU A 454 82.27 -20.36 20.91
N LYS A 455 82.05 -19.03 20.92
CA LYS A 455 81.92 -17.90 21.90
C LYS A 455 81.22 -16.73 21.13
N PHE A 456 80.28 -15.92 21.64
CA PHE A 456 80.35 -14.80 22.62
C PHE A 456 80.51 -13.38 21.99
N SER A 457 79.75 -12.38 22.49
CA SER A 457 79.81 -10.91 22.20
C SER A 457 79.41 -10.43 20.78
N GLN A 458 78.97 -9.17 20.54
CA GLN A 458 78.86 -7.99 21.42
C GLN A 458 77.72 -7.01 21.04
N SER A 459 77.56 -6.00 21.89
CA SER A 459 76.59 -4.88 21.95
C SER A 459 76.46 -3.93 20.74
N GLN A 460 75.30 -3.25 20.73
CA GLN A 460 75.02 -1.83 20.40
C GLN A 460 76.20 -0.83 20.58
N PRO A 461 76.15 0.44 20.04
CA PRO A 461 74.92 1.26 19.84
C PRO A 461 74.85 2.18 18.59
N GLN A 462 73.62 2.60 18.21
CA GLN A 462 73.08 3.97 18.42
C GLN A 462 71.57 3.98 18.13
#